data_AF-A0A2V9JJC9-F1
#
_entry.id   AF-A0A2V9JJC9-F1
#
_cell.length_a   1.000
_cell.length_b   1.000
_cell.length_c   1.000
_cell.angle_alpha   90.00
_cell.angle_beta   90.00
_cell.angle_gamma   90.00
#
_symmetry.space_group_name_H-M   'P 1'
#
loop_
_entity.id
_entity.type
_entity.pdbx_description
1 polymer ?
#
loop_
_entity_poly.entity_id
_entity_poly.type
_entity_poly.pdbx_seq_one_letter_code
_entity_poly.pdbx_strand_id
1 'polypeptide(L)'
;KRVGAHKLCMLSAFSTSTLFLICYLWYHAHHGVTRFAGRGLVWAFYLTLLGSHTILAVVIVPLALVTLYRALRERFALHRRIARWTLPLWLYVSVTGVIVYWMLYHLYR
;
A
#
# COMPACT_ATOMS: atom_id res chain seq x y z
N LYS A 1 -13.25 16.48 18.52
CA LYS A 1 -12.27 15.61 17.80
C LYS A 1 -12.37 14.19 18.36
N ARG A 2 -12.86 13.20 17.59
CA ARG A 2 -13.01 11.82 18.07
C ARG A 2 -11.67 11.07 17.97
N VAL A 3 -10.78 11.31 18.94
CA VAL A 3 -9.41 10.73 18.96
C VAL A 3 -9.46 9.19 19.03
N GLY A 4 -10.41 8.63 19.78
CA GLY A 4 -10.63 7.18 19.85
C GLY A 4 -11.00 6.56 18.49
N ALA A 5 -11.94 7.18 17.76
CA ALA A 5 -12.33 6.72 16.43
C ALA A 5 -11.18 6.81 15.42
N HIS A 6 -10.39 7.90 15.48
CA HIS A 6 -9.19 8.04 14.65
C HIS A 6 -8.16 6.95 14.94
N LYS A 7 -7.89 6.65 16.22
CA LYS A 7 -6.96 5.59 16.62
C LYS A 7 -7.42 4.22 16.12
N LEU A 8 -8.71 3.92 16.27
CA LEU A 8 -9.28 2.65 15.79
C LEU A 8 -9.16 2.52 14.27
N CYS A 9 -9.54 3.56 13.51
CA CYS A 9 -9.37 3.56 12.04
C CYS A 9 -7.91 3.41 11.60
N MET A 10 -6.98 4.08 12.28
CA MET A 10 -5.57 4.00 11.94
C MET A 10 -5.02 2.58 12.18
N LEU A 11 -5.37 1.97 13.33
CA LEU A 11 -4.97 0.61 13.66
C LEU A 11 -5.62 -0.42 12.74
N SER A 12 -6.93 -0.30 12.46
CA SER A 12 -7.61 -1.23 11.57
C SER A 12 -7.02 -1.18 10.15
N ALA A 13 -6.84 0.01 9.59
CA ALA A 13 -6.26 0.15 8.26
C ALA A 13 -4.81 -0.37 8.20
N PHE A 14 -4.01 -0.15 9.25
CA PHE A 14 -2.64 -0.69 9.35
C PHE A 14 -2.64 -2.22 9.43
N SER A 15 -3.50 -2.80 10.27
CA SER A 15 -3.64 -4.26 10.40
C SER A 15 -4.10 -4.90 9.10
N THR A 16 -5.11 -4.32 8.42
CA THR A 16 -5.58 -4.81 7.12
C THR A 16 -4.50 -4.73 6.06
N SER A 17 -3.74 -3.63 5.99
CA SER A 17 -2.63 -3.48 5.05
C SER A 17 -1.51 -4.49 5.30
N THR A 18 -1.20 -4.75 6.58
CA THR A 18 -0.19 -5.72 6.98
C THR A 18 -0.63 -7.15 6.61
N LEU A 19 -1.88 -7.49 6.90
CA LEU A 19 -2.45 -8.79 6.52
C LEU A 19 -2.45 -8.98 5.00
N PHE A 20 -2.88 -7.96 4.25
CA PHE A 20 -2.84 -7.96 2.79
C PHE A 20 -1.41 -8.21 2.28
N LEU A 21 -0.41 -7.51 2.83
CA LEU A 21 0.99 -7.68 2.44
C LEU A 21 1.48 -9.12 2.73
N ILE A 22 1.16 -9.69 3.89
CA ILE A 22 1.52 -11.06 4.24
C ILE A 22 0.89 -12.04 3.25
N CYS A 23 -0.41 -11.92 2.99
CA CYS A 23 -1.12 -12.76 2.02
C CYS A 23 -0.55 -12.61 0.60
N TYR A 24 -0.20 -11.39 0.18
CA TYR A 24 0.40 -11.10 -1.12
C TYR A 24 1.78 -11.77 -1.27
N LEU A 25 2.66 -11.62 -0.28
CA LEU A 25 3.97 -12.26 -0.28
C LEU A 25 3.85 -13.79 -0.25
N TRP A 26 2.93 -14.31 0.54
CA TRP A 26 2.63 -15.75 0.59
C TRP A 26 2.19 -16.27 -0.78
N TYR A 27 1.23 -15.60 -1.41
CA TYR A 27 0.74 -15.95 -2.74
C TYR A 27 1.87 -15.89 -3.78
N HIS A 28 2.66 -14.82 -3.79
CA HIS A 28 3.78 -14.67 -4.73
C HIS A 28 4.87 -15.72 -4.53
N ALA A 29 5.14 -16.13 -3.28
CA ALA A 29 6.11 -17.18 -2.99
C ALA A 29 5.67 -18.56 -3.52
N HIS A 30 4.36 -18.83 -3.57
CA HIS A 30 3.82 -20.13 -4.00
C HIS A 30 3.45 -20.19 -5.48
N HIS A 31 2.86 -19.12 -6.04
CA HIS A 31 2.40 -19.08 -7.43
C HIS A 31 3.46 -18.57 -8.43
N GLY A 32 4.57 -18.01 -7.94
CA GLY A 32 5.63 -17.47 -8.79
C GLY A 32 5.22 -16.17 -9.50
N VAL A 33 6.02 -15.75 -10.49
CA VAL A 33 5.83 -14.49 -11.20
C VAL A 33 4.90 -14.71 -12.40
N THR A 34 3.68 -14.19 -12.34
CA THR A 34 2.76 -14.19 -13.49
C THR A 34 3.22 -13.14 -14.50
N ARG A 35 3.47 -13.59 -15.74
CA ARG A 35 3.87 -12.71 -16.83
C ARG A 35 2.63 -12.02 -17.41
N PHE A 36 2.61 -10.70 -17.39
CA PHE A 36 1.56 -9.92 -18.03
C PHE A 36 1.58 -10.16 -19.55
N ALA A 37 0.48 -10.68 -20.11
CA ALA A 37 0.38 -11.07 -21.52
C ALA A 37 0.09 -9.89 -22.48
N GLY A 38 -0.23 -8.70 -21.94
CA GLY A 38 -0.47 -7.51 -22.74
C GLY A 38 0.78 -7.08 -23.53
N ARG A 39 0.58 -6.58 -24.76
CA ARG A 39 1.63 -6.04 -25.64
C ARG A 39 1.43 -4.54 -25.88
N GLY A 40 2.50 -3.82 -26.19
CA GLY A 40 2.44 -2.39 -26.58
C GLY A 40 2.25 -1.45 -25.38
N LEU A 41 1.49 -0.37 -25.57
CA LEU A 41 1.31 0.71 -24.58
C LEU A 41 0.75 0.23 -23.23
N VAL A 42 -0.12 -0.78 -23.23
CA VAL A 42 -0.72 -1.34 -22.00
C VAL A 42 0.33 -2.04 -21.13
N TRP A 43 1.32 -2.68 -21.75
CA TRP A 43 2.44 -3.32 -21.04
C TRP A 43 3.35 -2.29 -20.37
N ALA A 44 3.70 -1.22 -21.09
CA ALA A 44 4.53 -0.13 -20.55
C ALA A 44 3.81 0.59 -19.39
N PHE A 45 2.50 0.83 -19.53
CA PHE A 45 1.68 1.39 -18.46
C PHE A 45 1.63 0.47 -17.23
N TYR A 46 1.37 -0.83 -17.44
CA TYR A 46 1.35 -1.82 -16.36
C TYR A 46 2.69 -1.86 -15.61
N LEU A 47 3.82 -1.91 -16.30
CA LEU A 47 5.14 -1.93 -15.66
C LEU A 47 5.47 -0.63 -14.94
N THR A 48 5.10 0.52 -15.51
CA THR A 48 5.31 1.81 -14.85
C THR A 48 4.49 1.90 -13.57
N LEU A 49 3.23 1.47 -13.62
CA LEU A 49 2.33 1.45 -12.48
C LEU A 49 2.77 0.44 -11.41
N LEU A 50 3.16 -0.78 -11.82
CA LEU A 50 3.67 -1.80 -10.93
C LEU A 50 4.97 -1.33 -10.26
N GLY A 51 5.90 -0.79 -11.05
CA GLY A 51 7.17 -0.26 -10.55
C GLY A 51 6.97 0.88 -9.55
N SER A 52 6.15 1.88 -9.90
CA SER A 52 5.85 2.99 -8.99
C SER A 52 5.16 2.49 -7.72
N HIS A 53 4.16 1.60 -7.85
CA HIS A 53 3.46 1.00 -6.73
C HIS A 53 4.42 0.28 -5.77
N THR A 54 5.29 -0.60 -6.29
CA THR A 54 6.22 -1.38 -5.47
C THR A 54 7.23 -0.47 -4.75
N ILE A 55 7.80 0.51 -5.44
CA ILE A 55 8.75 1.45 -4.82
C ILE A 55 8.05 2.25 -3.71
N LEU A 56 6.86 2.79 -3.99
CA LEU A 56 6.10 3.55 -2.99
C LEU A 56 5.64 2.66 -1.83
N ALA A 57 5.30 1.39 -2.08
CA ALA A 57 4.96 0.42 -1.05
C ALA A 57 6.14 0.15 -0.10
N VAL A 58 7.36 -0.01 -0.63
CA VAL A 58 8.57 -0.16 0.20
C VAL A 58 8.82 1.09 1.04
N VAL A 59 8.64 2.28 0.48
CA VAL A 59 8.82 3.56 1.19
C VAL A 59 7.74 3.77 2.25
N ILE A 60 6.53 3.28 2.04
CA ILE A 60 5.43 3.56 2.96
C ILE A 60 5.48 2.73 4.24
N VAL A 61 6.05 1.52 4.20
CA VAL A 61 6.20 0.67 5.39
C VAL A 61 6.97 1.38 6.52
N PRO A 62 8.19 1.92 6.34
CA PRO A 62 8.89 2.65 7.39
C PRO A 62 8.16 3.94 7.77
N LEU A 63 7.53 4.64 6.84
CA LEU A 63 6.73 5.84 7.15
C LEU A 63 5.53 5.52 8.05
N ALA A 64 4.81 4.43 7.78
CA ALA A 64 3.69 3.96 8.58
C ALA A 64 4.14 3.55 9.98
N LEU A 65 5.26 2.81 10.08
CA LEU A 65 5.86 2.43 11.36
C LEU A 65 6.28 3.65 12.19
N VAL A 66 6.96 4.64 11.58
CA VAL A 66 7.35 5.88 12.26
C VAL A 66 6.12 6.67 12.69
N THR A 67 5.08 6.72 11.86
CA THR A 67 3.83 7.42 12.15
C THR A 67 3.09 6.79 13.33
N LEU A 68 3.05 5.45 13.39
CA LEU A 68 2.47 4.68 14.49
C LEU A 68 3.30 4.80 15.77
N TYR A 69 4.62 4.67 15.68
CA TYR A 69 5.55 4.82 16.80
C TYR A 69 5.42 6.20 17.46
N ARG A 70 5.34 7.27 16.65
CA ARG A 70 5.13 8.63 17.16
C ARG A 70 3.76 8.82 17.81
N ALA A 71 2.73 8.10 17.34
CA ALA A 71 1.42 8.10 17.99
C ALA A 71 1.45 7.38 19.35
N LEU A 72 2.19 6.27 19.46
CA LEU A 72 2.37 5.52 20.72
C LEU A 72 3.17 6.29 21.76
N ARG A 73 4.13 7.12 21.33
CA ARG A 73 4.92 8.03 22.21
C ARG A 73 4.21 9.34 22.53
N GLU A 74 2.90 9.44 22.23
CA GLU A 74 2.06 10.63 22.44
C GLU A 74 2.59 11.92 21.77
N ARG A 75 3.48 11.80 20.78
CA ARG A 75 4.06 12.92 20.03
C ARG A 75 3.15 13.34 18.87
N PHE A 76 1.92 13.76 19.19
CA PHE A 76 0.87 14.02 18.21
C PHE A 76 1.20 15.12 17.19
N ALA A 77 1.97 16.15 17.59
CA ALA A 77 2.39 17.21 16.68
C ALA A 77 3.30 16.67 15.54
N LEU A 78 4.26 15.82 15.89
CA LEU A 78 5.17 15.18 14.95
C LEU A 78 4.49 14.08 14.13
N HIS A 79 3.57 13.34 14.75
CA HIS A 79 2.70 12.38 14.06
C HIS A 79 1.90 13.09 12.96
N ARG A 80 1.20 14.18 13.28
CA ARG A 80 0.35 14.90 12.32
C ARG A 80 1.16 15.50 11.16
N ARG A 81 2.40 15.92 11.40
CA ARG A 81 3.28 16.45 10.35
C ARG A 81 3.61 15.40 9.28
N ILE A 82 3.92 14.17 9.69
CA ILE A 82 4.23 13.07 8.78
C ILE A 82 2.94 12.46 8.20
N ALA A 83 1.91 12.26 9.02
CA ALA A 83 0.65 11.64 8.62
C ALA A 83 -0.03 12.35 7.44
N ARG A 84 0.15 13.68 7.30
CA ARG A 84 -0.34 14.44 6.13
C ARG A 84 0.25 13.97 4.79
N TRP A 85 1.48 13.45 4.81
CA TRP A 85 2.14 12.89 3.64
C TRP A 85 1.94 11.37 3.55
N THR A 86 1.96 10.67 4.68
CA THR A 86 1.72 9.22 4.70
C THR A 86 0.33 8.86 4.17
N LEU A 87 -0.71 9.63 4.53
CA LEU A 87 -2.09 9.34 4.12
C LEU A 87 -2.29 9.32 2.59
N PRO A 88 -1.94 10.37 1.81
CA PRO A 88 -2.12 10.34 0.35
C PRO A 88 -1.25 9.27 -0.31
N LEU A 89 -0.01 9.06 0.17
CA LEU A 89 0.86 8.01 -0.34
C LEU A 89 0.28 6.62 -0.09
N TRP A 90 -0.40 6.44 1.04
CA TRP A 90 -1.03 5.18 1.41
C TRP A 90 -2.25 4.87 0.58
N LEU A 91 -3.09 5.88 0.33
CA LEU A 91 -4.21 5.78 -0.59
C LEU A 91 -3.72 5.48 -2.01
N TYR A 92 -2.67 6.15 -2.48
CA TYR A 92 -2.08 5.87 -3.79
C TYR A 92 -1.65 4.41 -3.92
N VAL A 93 -0.85 3.90 -2.98
CA VAL A 93 -0.39 2.50 -2.98
C VAL A 93 -1.60 1.55 -2.91
N SER A 94 -2.58 1.81 -2.05
CA SER A 94 -3.75 0.94 -1.89
C SER A 94 -4.59 0.85 -3.18
N VAL A 95 -4.86 1.98 -3.82
CA VAL A 95 -5.64 2.04 -5.07
C VAL A 95 -4.87 1.42 -6.23
N THR A 96 -3.59 1.78 -6.39
CA THR A 96 -2.76 1.24 -7.48
C THR A 96 -2.56 -0.27 -7.37
N GLY A 97 -2.47 -0.83 -6.15
CA GLY A 97 -2.36 -2.28 -5.95
C GLY A 97 -3.59 -3.05 -6.45
N VAL A 98 -4.80 -2.53 -6.19
CA VAL A 98 -6.05 -3.12 -6.69
C VAL A 98 -6.11 -3.02 -8.22
N ILE A 99 -5.70 -1.89 -8.80
CA ILE A 99 -5.65 -1.70 -10.26
C ILE A 99 -4.68 -2.69 -10.90
N VAL A 100 -3.47 -2.83 -10.36
CA VAL A 100 -2.46 -3.78 -10.85
C VAL A 100 -3.00 -5.22 -10.79
N TYR A 101 -3.63 -5.61 -9.68
CA TYR A 101 -4.26 -6.93 -9.53
C TYR A 101 -5.36 -7.15 -10.57
N TRP A 102 -6.23 -6.16 -10.76
CA TRP A 102 -7.33 -6.24 -11.72
C TRP A 102 -6.82 -6.31 -13.17
N MET A 103 -5.82 -5.50 -13.53
CA MET A 103 -5.18 -5.57 -14.85
C MET A 103 -4.55 -6.94 -15.10
N LEU A 104 -3.90 -7.52 -14.09
CA LEU A 104 -3.21 -8.80 -14.20
C LEU A 104 -4.18 -9.98 -14.35
N TYR A 105 -5.29 -10.00 -13.61
CA TYR A 105 -6.19 -11.16 -13.54
C TYR A 105 -7.49 -11.05 -14.33
N HIS A 106 -8.03 -9.84 -14.52
CA HIS A 106 -9.34 -9.64 -15.14
C HIS A 106 -9.26 -9.05 -16.55
N LEU A 107 -8.24 -8.25 -16.87
CA LEU A 107 -8.17 -7.57 -18.17
C LEU A 107 -7.67 -8.48 -19.32
N TYR A 108 -6.92 -9.54 -19.01
CA TYR A 108 -6.33 -10.46 -20.00
C TYR A 108 -6.60 -11.93 -19.68
N ARG A 109 -7.84 -12.24 -19.26
CA ARG A 109 -8.35 -13.61 -19.26
C ARG A 109 -8.84 -14.00 -20.65
#